data_AF-A0A2T2XW98-F1
#
_entry.id   AF-A0A2T2XW98-F1
#
_cell.length_a   1.000
_cell.length_b   1.000
_cell.length_c   1.000
_cell.angle_alpha   90.00
_cell.angle_beta   90.00
_cell.angle_gamma   90.00
#
_symmetry.space_group_name_H-M   'P 1'
#
loop_
_entity.id
_entity.type
_entity.pdbx_description
1 polymer ?
#
loop_
_entity_poly.entity_id
_entity_poly.type
_entity_poly.pdbx_seq_one_letter_code
_entity_poly.pdbx_strand_id
1 'polypeptide(L)'
;MSAEINALIVLAQLNETKGFYRRALRLWREISTHFDADKAQCRLASEKIDNCSLHLRIKSPHDAPAGNDKKQHVERDKLKIQQLLKQGYSIKEVQHMTGRSSAFIYKYNPRSKPIH
;
A
#
# COMPACT_ATOMS: atom_id res chain seq x y z
N MET A 1 -20.50 23.88 22.09
CA MET A 1 -20.08 22.77 21.22
C MET A 1 -20.56 23.08 19.80
N SER A 2 -19.66 23.15 18.82
CA SER A 2 -20.05 23.38 17.43
C SER A 2 -20.65 22.09 16.83
N ALA A 3 -21.78 22.23 16.12
CA ALA A 3 -22.44 21.12 15.44
C ALA A 3 -21.53 20.46 14.38
N GLU A 4 -20.61 21.23 13.82
CA GLU A 4 -19.62 20.79 12.83
C GLU A 4 -18.62 19.80 13.44
N ILE A 5 -18.07 20.12 14.62
CA ILE A 5 -17.16 19.21 15.33
C ILE A 5 -17.85 17.89 15.67
N ASN A 6 -19.09 17.96 16.14
CA ASN A 6 -19.86 16.76 16.47
C ASN A 6 -20.10 15.91 15.21
N ALA A 7 -20.36 16.53 14.05
CA ALA A 7 -20.48 15.81 12.78
C ALA A 7 -19.15 15.14 12.36
N LEU A 8 -18.02 15.83 12.53
CA LEU A 8 -16.69 15.27 12.27
C LEU A 8 -16.39 14.07 13.18
N ILE A 9 -16.73 14.16 14.47
CA ILE A 9 -16.57 13.08 15.45
C ILE A 9 -17.38 11.86 15.03
N VAL A 10 -18.66 12.03 14.69
CA VAL A 10 -19.54 10.94 14.23
C VAL A 10 -19.00 10.31 12.96
N LEU A 11 -18.53 11.13 12.01
CA LEU A 11 -17.95 10.63 10.76
C LEU A 11 -16.65 9.85 11.00
N ALA A 12 -15.81 10.31 11.92
CA ALA A 12 -14.56 9.63 12.28
C ALA A 12 -14.84 8.26 12.91
N GLN A 13 -15.79 8.19 13.85
CA GLN A 13 -16.25 6.94 14.47
C GLN A 13 -16.87 5.97 13.46
N LEU A 14 -17.66 6.48 12.50
CA LEU A 14 -18.21 5.65 11.43
C LEU A 14 -17.12 5.04 10.54
N ASN A 15 -16.03 5.78 10.30
CA ASN A 15 -14.89 5.24 9.57
C ASN A 15 -14.11 4.19 10.38
N GLU A 16 -13.97 4.37 11.70
CA GLU A 16 -13.36 3.35 12.59
C GLU A 16 -14.15 2.04 12.56
N THR A 17 -15.47 2.09 12.74
CA THR A 17 -16.33 0.90 12.75
C THR A 17 -16.31 0.14 11.43
N LYS A 18 -16.15 0.86 10.31
CA LYS A 18 -15.96 0.28 8.97
C LYS A 18 -14.53 -0.20 8.70
N GLY A 19 -13.60 0.01 9.63
CA GLY A 19 -12.19 -0.35 9.49
C GLY A 19 -11.39 0.58 8.56
N PHE A 20 -11.92 1.73 8.17
CA PHE A 20 -11.26 2.74 7.34
C PHE A 20 -10.35 3.66 8.17
N TYR A 21 -9.39 3.07 8.88
CA TYR A 21 -8.56 3.78 9.86
C TYR A 21 -7.73 4.92 9.28
N ARG A 22 -7.31 4.89 8.00
CA ARG A 22 -6.62 6.03 7.37
C ARG A 22 -7.51 7.26 7.26
N ARG A 23 -8.79 7.05 6.92
CA ARG A 23 -9.78 8.12 6.77
C ARG A 23 -10.21 8.64 8.14
N ALA A 24 -10.44 7.74 9.11
CA ALA A 24 -10.68 8.11 10.50
C ALA A 24 -9.52 8.93 11.09
N LEU A 25 -8.26 8.50 10.89
CA LEU A 25 -7.06 9.20 11.37
C LEU A 25 -6.99 10.65 10.87
N ARG A 26 -7.32 10.89 9.59
CA ARG A 26 -7.35 12.25 9.03
C ARG A 26 -8.38 13.12 9.74
N LEU A 27 -9.58 12.61 9.95
CA LEU A 27 -10.67 13.33 10.62
C LEU A 27 -10.32 13.62 12.09
N TRP A 28 -9.72 12.67 12.80
CA TRP A 28 -9.27 12.91 14.18
C TRP A 28 -8.18 13.96 14.28
N ARG A 29 -7.24 14.01 13.33
CA ARG A 29 -6.26 15.10 13.27
C ARG A 29 -6.92 16.45 13.06
N GLU A 30 -7.89 16.51 12.15
CA GLU A 30 -8.65 17.73 11.87
C GLU A 30 -9.39 18.22 13.12
N ILE A 31 -10.10 17.34 13.84
CA ILE A 31 -10.76 17.65 15.11
C ILE A 31 -9.76 18.14 16.15
N SER A 32 -8.58 17.51 16.26
CA SER A 32 -7.57 17.87 17.28
C SER A 32 -6.97 19.27 17.12
N THR A 33 -7.04 19.84 15.92
CA THR A 33 -6.50 21.17 15.58
C THR A 33 -7.58 22.20 15.28
N HIS A 34 -8.86 21.82 15.39
CA HIS A 34 -9.96 22.69 15.00
C HIS A 34 -10.22 23.75 16.07
N PHE A 35 -10.47 24.99 15.64
CA PHE A 35 -10.66 26.14 16.53
C PHE A 35 -11.87 25.99 17.46
N ASP A 36 -12.99 25.46 16.94
CA ASP A 36 -14.22 25.23 17.72
C ASP A 36 -14.23 23.96 18.59
N ALA A 37 -13.14 23.20 18.60
CA ALA A 37 -13.05 21.98 19.41
C ALA A 37 -12.76 22.33 20.87
N ASP A 38 -13.55 21.77 21.78
CA ASP A 38 -13.29 21.90 23.21
C ASP A 38 -12.14 20.98 23.66
N LYS A 39 -11.62 21.24 24.87
CA LYS A 39 -10.47 20.48 25.41
C LYS A 39 -10.76 18.97 25.54
N ALA A 40 -12.02 18.59 25.77
CA ALA A 40 -12.40 17.18 25.88
C ALA A 40 -12.41 16.50 24.50
N GLN A 41 -12.91 17.20 23.48
CA GLN A 41 -12.92 16.77 22.09
C GLN A 41 -11.51 16.65 21.54
N CYS A 42 -10.63 17.61 21.84
CA CYS A 42 -9.21 17.51 21.47
C CYS A 42 -8.53 16.31 22.13
N ARG A 43 -8.81 16.05 23.42
CA ARG A 43 -8.26 14.90 24.14
C ARG A 43 -8.74 13.57 23.54
N LEU A 44 -10.04 13.46 23.28
CA LEU A 44 -10.63 12.31 22.59
C LEU A 44 -9.97 12.10 21.23
N ALA A 45 -9.79 13.16 20.46
CA ALA A 45 -9.16 13.09 19.15
C ALA A 45 -7.70 12.59 19.23
N SER A 46 -6.91 13.05 20.20
CA SER A 46 -5.56 12.55 20.44
C SER A 46 -5.53 11.05 20.74
N GLU A 47 -6.38 10.58 21.65
CA GLU A 47 -6.48 9.14 21.97
C GLU A 47 -6.86 8.31 20.74
N LYS A 48 -7.79 8.83 19.93
CA LYS A 48 -8.24 8.17 18.70
C LYS A 48 -7.20 8.17 17.59
N ILE A 49 -6.35 9.20 17.50
CA ILE A 49 -5.20 9.24 16.59
C ILE A 49 -4.24 8.09 16.90
N ASP A 50 -3.92 7.88 18.18
CA ASP A 50 -3.00 6.82 18.61
C ASP A 50 -3.58 5.43 18.31
N ASN A 51 -4.86 5.22 18.62
CA ASN A 51 -5.57 3.97 18.32
C ASN A 51 -5.64 3.68 16.81
N CYS A 52 -5.99 4.67 15.98
CA CYS A 52 -6.00 4.51 14.53
C CYS A 52 -4.60 4.20 13.98
N SER A 53 -3.57 4.86 14.52
CA SER A 53 -2.18 4.64 14.13
C SER A 53 -1.71 3.23 14.49
N LEU A 54 -2.10 2.72 15.67
CA LEU A 54 -1.81 1.35 16.09
C LEU A 54 -2.51 0.33 15.17
N HIS A 55 -3.80 0.52 14.87
CA HIS A 55 -4.52 -0.36 13.95
C HIS A 55 -3.92 -0.37 12.55
N LEU A 56 -3.42 0.77 12.05
CA LEU A 56 -2.74 0.85 10.76
C LEU A 56 -1.38 0.15 10.76
N ARG A 57 -0.66 0.15 11.89
CA ARG A 57 0.59 -0.61 12.05
C ARG A 57 0.32 -2.12 12.08
N ILE A 58 -0.67 -2.56 12.86
CA ILE A 58 -1.03 -3.99 12.97
C ILE A 58 -1.59 -4.54 11.66
N LYS A 59 -2.44 -3.76 10.97
CA LYS A 59 -3.04 -4.14 9.67
C LYS A 59 -2.11 -3.86 8.49
N SER A 60 -0.87 -3.44 8.70
CA SER A 60 0.16 -3.53 7.68
C SER A 60 0.75 -4.93 7.77
N PRO A 61 0.24 -5.95 7.04
CA PRO A 61 1.06 -7.12 6.83
C PRO A 61 2.32 -6.60 6.15
N HIS A 62 3.48 -7.00 6.64
CA HIS A 62 4.75 -6.81 5.95
C HIS A 62 5.24 -5.33 5.99
N ASP A 63 6.39 -5.04 6.60
CA ASP A 63 7.70 -5.08 5.92
C ASP A 63 7.69 -5.88 4.60
N ALA A 64 6.81 -5.49 3.68
CA ALA A 64 7.04 -5.65 2.27
C ALA A 64 7.92 -4.45 2.01
N PRO A 65 9.16 -4.64 1.54
CA PRO A 65 10.02 -3.52 1.24
C PRO A 65 9.26 -2.62 0.26
N ALA A 66 8.73 -1.52 0.78
CA ALA A 66 8.35 -0.34 0.05
C ALA A 66 9.65 0.35 -0.39
N GLY A 67 10.42 -0.39 -1.17
CA GLY A 67 11.65 0.00 -1.81
C GLY A 67 11.57 -0.55 -3.22
N ASN A 68 11.90 0.30 -4.19
CA ASN A 68 11.93 0.05 -5.62
C ASN A 68 12.88 -1.09 -6.07
N ASP A 69 13.10 -2.17 -5.31
CA ASP A 69 14.07 -3.23 -5.63
C ASP A 69 13.71 -3.99 -6.91
N LYS A 70 12.41 -4.05 -7.25
CA LYS A 70 11.97 -4.64 -8.53
C LYS A 70 12.53 -3.90 -9.75
N LYS A 71 12.91 -2.61 -9.63
CA LYS A 71 13.58 -1.83 -10.67
C LYS A 71 15.11 -1.95 -10.62
N GLN A 72 15.70 -2.23 -9.46
CA GLN A 72 17.17 -2.28 -9.32
C GLN A 72 17.84 -3.47 -10.02
N HIS A 73 17.09 -4.52 -10.35
CA HIS A 73 17.63 -5.74 -10.98
C HIS A 73 17.02 -6.09 -12.33
N VAL A 74 16.39 -5.13 -13.02
CA VAL A 74 15.73 -5.38 -14.32
C VAL A 74 16.70 -5.94 -15.36
N GLU A 75 17.90 -5.38 -15.49
CA GLU A 75 18.88 -5.86 -16.48
C GLU A 75 19.43 -7.24 -16.11
N ARG A 76 19.65 -7.52 -14.81
CA ARG A 76 20.09 -8.83 -14.34
C ARG A 76 19.03 -9.89 -14.62
N ASP A 77 17.77 -9.58 -14.34
CA ASP A 77 16.64 -10.48 -14.57
C ASP A 77 16.37 -10.69 -16.05
N LYS A 78 16.54 -9.65 -16.88
CA LYS A 78 16.48 -9.75 -18.35
C LYS A 78 17.53 -10.73 -18.89
N LEU A 79 18.79 -10.60 -18.48
CA LEU A 79 19.85 -11.52 -18.90
C LEU A 79 19.54 -12.97 -18.47
N LYS A 80 19.08 -13.14 -17.23
CA LYS A 80 18.69 -14.45 -16.69
C LYS A 80 17.52 -15.05 -17.47
N ILE A 81 16.46 -14.28 -17.75
CA ILE A 81 15.32 -14.71 -18.55
C ILE A 81 15.77 -15.13 -19.95
N GLN A 82 16.58 -14.32 -20.63
CA GLN A 82 17.08 -14.65 -21.96
C GLN A 82 17.93 -15.92 -21.98
N GLN A 83 18.78 -16.13 -20.97
CA GLN A 83 19.60 -17.33 -20.83
C GLN A 83 18.74 -18.57 -20.60
N LEU A 84 17.76 -18.50 -19.68
CA LEU A 84 16.86 -19.62 -19.39
C LEU A 84 16.01 -19.99 -20.62
N LEU A 85 15.49 -19.00 -21.35
CA LEU A 85 14.75 -19.25 -22.58
C LEU A 85 15.62 -19.85 -23.69
N LYS A 86 16.89 -19.45 -23.80
CA LYS A 86 17.87 -20.07 -24.73
C LYS A 86 18.19 -21.52 -24.35
N GLN A 87 18.21 -21.83 -23.06
CA GLN A 87 18.40 -23.19 -22.55
C GLN A 87 17.17 -24.10 -22.75
N GLY A 88 16.05 -23.57 -23.25
CA GLY A 88 14.85 -24.34 -23.56
C GLY A 88 13.81 -24.40 -22.43
N TYR A 89 14.02 -23.69 -21.32
CA TYR A 89 13.03 -23.61 -20.25
C TYR A 89 11.74 -22.94 -20.72
N SER A 90 10.61 -23.48 -20.27
CA SER A 90 9.29 -22.92 -20.52
C SER A 90 9.08 -21.62 -19.74
N ILE A 91 8.18 -20.78 -20.23
CA ILE A 91 7.86 -19.48 -19.60
C ILE A 91 7.37 -19.67 -18.15
N LYS A 92 6.65 -20.77 -17.86
CA LYS A 92 6.18 -21.10 -16.51
C LYS A 92 7.34 -21.43 -15.57
N GLU A 93 8.35 -22.15 -16.04
CA GLU A 93 9.55 -22.47 -15.25
C GLU A 93 10.40 -21.23 -15.02
N VAL A 94 10.55 -20.37 -16.03
CA VAL A 94 11.23 -19.08 -15.90
C VAL A 94 10.52 -18.18 -14.89
N GLN A 95 9.19 -18.16 -14.89
CA GLN A 95 8.38 -17.43 -13.91
C GLN A 95 8.62 -17.95 -12.49
N HIS A 96 8.70 -19.27 -12.30
CA HIS A 96 9.01 -19.86 -11.00
C HIS A 96 10.44 -19.52 -10.53
N MET A 97 11.43 -19.60 -11.43
CA MET A 97 12.84 -19.35 -11.09
C MET A 97 13.21 -17.87 -10.89
N THR A 98 12.48 -16.95 -11.51
CA THR A 98 12.77 -15.51 -11.47
C THR A 98 11.79 -14.71 -10.63
N GLY A 99 10.62 -15.28 -10.30
CA GLY A 99 9.54 -14.58 -9.60
C GLY A 99 8.96 -13.41 -10.39
N ARG A 100 9.30 -13.28 -11.68
CA ARG A 100 8.82 -12.21 -12.56
C ARG A 100 7.53 -12.62 -13.27
N SER A 101 6.67 -11.65 -13.54
CA SER A 101 5.40 -11.91 -14.22
C SER A 101 5.63 -12.44 -15.63
N SER A 102 4.69 -13.25 -16.11
CA SER A 102 4.68 -13.78 -17.47
C SER A 102 4.81 -12.66 -18.51
N ALA A 103 4.09 -11.55 -18.34
CA ALA A 103 4.16 -10.38 -19.22
C ALA A 103 5.58 -9.77 -19.31
N PHE A 104 6.29 -9.72 -18.18
CA PHE A 104 7.68 -9.25 -18.14
C PHE A 104 8.61 -10.21 -18.89
N ILE A 105 8.40 -11.53 -18.73
CA ILE A 105 9.16 -12.56 -19.43
C ILE A 105 8.92 -12.49 -20.94
N TYR A 106 7.66 -12.34 -21.37
CA TYR A 106 7.30 -12.18 -22.78
C TYR A 106 7.99 -10.97 -23.40
N LYS A 107 8.02 -9.81 -22.72
CA LYS A 107 8.70 -8.61 -23.23
C LYS A 107 10.17 -8.84 -23.60
N TYR A 108 10.86 -9.74 -22.89
CA TYR A 108 12.28 -10.03 -23.11
C TYR A 108 12.54 -11.38 -23.77
N ASN A 109 11.48 -12.06 -24.25
CA ASN A 109 11.62 -13.30 -24.98
C ASN A 109 12.13 -13.01 -26.40
N PRO A 110 13.34 -13.48 -26.77
CA PRO A 110 13.89 -13.24 -28.10
C PRO A 110 13.09 -13.91 -29.22
N ARG A 111 12.16 -14.82 -28.90
CA ARG A 111 11.27 -15.51 -29.85
C ARG A 111 9.90 -14.85 -29.99
N SER A 112 9.50 -13.93 -29.11
CA SER A 112 8.24 -13.22 -29.29
C SER A 112 8.45 -12.06 -30.24
N LYS A 113 7.86 -12.13 -31.43
CA LYS A 113 7.81 -10.98 -32.35
C LYS A 113 7.13 -9.81 -31.64
N PRO A 114 7.62 -8.58 -31.78
CA PRO A 114 6.87 -7.41 -31.33
C PRO A 114 5.56 -7.36 -32.10
N ILE A 115 4.43 -7.35 -31.37
CA ILE A 115 3.15 -6.99 -31.96
C ILE A 115 3.19 -5.47 -32.11
N HIS A 116 3.41 -5.01 -33.35
CA HIS A 116 3.30 -3.62 -33.75
C HIS A 116 1.82 -3.21 -33.87
#